data_AF-A0A916SKI0-F1
#
_entry.id   AF-A0A916SKI0-F1
#
_cell.length_a   1.000
_cell.length_b   1.000
_cell.length_c   1.000
_cell.angle_alpha   90.00
_cell.angle_beta   90.00
_cell.angle_gamma   90.00
#
_symmetry.space_group_name_H-M   'P 1'
#
loop_
_entity.id
_entity.type
_entity.pdbx_description
1 polymer ?
#
loop_
_entity_poly.entity_id
_entity_poly.type
_entity_poly.pdbx_seq_one_letter_code
_entity_poly.pdbx_strand_id
1 'polypeptide(L)' 'MTYERDGRRCVSCGAGAHLHYQHRAAVGIGGSKVRPPVAEGLTSCETCNPAYEPALQLQAWRFGWKMSPWV' A
#
# COMPACT_ATOMS: atom_id res chain seq x y z
N MET A 1 -11.24 -5.46 8.56
CA MET A 1 -10.83 -5.34 7.13
C MET A 1 -9.72 -4.28 7.01
N THR A 2 -8.89 -4.26 5.96
CA THR A 2 -7.69 -3.37 5.85
C THR A 2 -7.96 -1.89 6.20
N TYR A 3 -9.04 -1.32 5.66
CA TYR A 3 -9.45 0.06 5.96
C TYR A 3 -9.77 0.30 7.44
N GLU A 4 -10.37 -0.66 8.14
CA GLU A 4 -10.71 -0.53 9.56
C GLU A 4 -9.46 -0.60 10.42
N ARG A 5 -8.52 -1.51 10.09
CA ARG A 5 -7.21 -1.61 10.75
C ARG A 5 -6.44 -0.29 10.64
N ASP A 6 -6.50 0.33 9.47
CA ASP A 6 -5.78 1.58 9.19
C ASP A 6 -6.59 2.83 9.59
N GLY A 7 -7.69 2.66 10.36
CA GLY A 7 -8.48 3.78 10.88
C GLY A 7 -9.16 4.63 9.80
N ARG A 8 -9.38 4.06 8.61
CA ARG A 8 -9.88 4.72 7.39
C ARG A 8 -9.04 5.95 7.01
N ARG A 9 -7.72 5.81 7.12
CA ARG A 9 -6.76 6.86 6.76
C ARG A 9 -5.60 6.29 5.95
N CYS A 10 -5.01 7.12 5.11
CA CYS A 10 -3.75 6.81 4.44
C CYS A 10 -2.67 6.57 5.50
N VAL A 11 -2.00 5.41 5.44
CA VAL A 11 -0.94 5.05 6.39
C VAL A 11 0.33 5.91 6.26
N SER A 12 0.48 6.67 5.16
CA SER A 12 1.63 7.53 4.92
C SER A 12 1.41 8.99 5.29
N CYS A 13 0.25 9.56 4.98
CA CYS A 13 -0.02 10.99 5.16
C CYS A 13 -1.25 11.29 6.02
N GLY A 14 -2.02 10.27 6.43
CA GLY A 14 -3.22 10.45 7.26
C GLY A 14 -4.47 10.95 6.54
N ALA A 15 -4.43 11.16 5.21
CA ALA A 15 -5.60 11.57 4.43
C ALA A 15 -6.81 10.64 4.66
N GLY A 16 -8.01 11.20 4.76
CA GLY A 16 -9.26 10.47 5.02
C GLY A 16 -10.17 10.27 3.80
N ALA A 17 -9.76 10.75 2.63
CA ALA A 17 -10.52 10.69 1.38
C ALA A 17 -9.68 10.07 0.25
N HIS A 18 -10.36 9.65 -0.83
CA HIS A 18 -9.74 9.03 -2.01
C HIS A 18 -8.79 7.88 -1.63
N LEU A 19 -9.31 6.96 -0.82
CA LEU A 19 -8.56 5.85 -0.24
C LEU A 19 -8.65 4.58 -1.11
N HIS A 20 -7.51 3.97 -1.36
CA HIS A 20 -7.35 2.76 -2.14
C HIS A 20 -6.73 1.65 -1.30
N TYR A 21 -7.05 0.41 -1.67
CA TYR A 21 -6.33 -0.76 -1.19
C TYR A 21 -5.00 -0.85 -1.93
N GLN A 22 -3.92 -1.04 -1.18
CA GLN A 22 -2.59 -1.26 -1.74
C GLN A 22 -1.97 -2.52 -1.17
N HIS A 23 -1.46 -3.35 -2.06
CA HIS A 23 -0.58 -4.47 -1.74
C HIS A 23 0.75 -3.97 -1.18
N ARG A 24 1.18 -4.55 -0.05
CA ARG A 24 2.54 -4.37 0.49
C ARG A 24 3.58 -5.01 -0.41
N ALA A 25 3.26 -6.15 -1.03
CA ALA A 25 4.15 -6.77 -1.97
C ALA A 25 4.18 -5.98 -3.29
N ALA A 26 5.31 -6.02 -3.99
CA ALA A 26 5.41 -5.55 -5.37
C ALA A 26 4.72 -6.56 -6.31
N VAL A 27 3.39 -6.64 -6.23
CA VAL A 27 2.58 -7.36 -7.21
C VAL A 27 2.37 -6.44 -8.41
N GLY A 28 2.69 -6.94 -9.60
CA GLY A 28 2.45 -6.21 -10.85
C GLY A 28 0.97 -5.94 -11.10
N ILE A 29 0.66 -5.32 -12.25
CA ILE A 29 -0.71 -5.06 -12.66
C ILE A 29 -1.35 -6.39 -13.08
N GLY A 30 -2.20 -6.94 -12.21
CA GLY A 30 -2.84 -8.24 -12.42
C GLY A 30 -3.32 -8.80 -11.10
N GLY A 31 -4.53 -8.42 -10.70
CA GLY A 31 -5.12 -8.92 -9.45
C GLY A 31 -5.24 -10.44 -9.46
N SER A 32 -4.97 -11.07 -8.32
CA SER A 32 -5.31 -12.47 -8.09
C SER A 32 -6.79 -12.60 -7.73
N LYS A 33 -7.44 -13.70 -8.13
CA LYS A 33 -8.77 -14.06 -7.62
C LYS A 33 -8.71 -14.47 -6.13
N VAL A 34 -7.53 -14.79 -5.63
CA VAL A 34 -7.31 -15.10 -4.22
C VAL A 34 -7.30 -13.79 -3.43
N ARG A 35 -8.21 -13.69 -2.46
CA ARG A 35 -8.25 -12.55 -1.54
C ARG A 35 -6.96 -12.55 -0.70
N PRO A 36 -6.16 -11.48 -0.72
CA PRO A 36 -4.97 -11.42 0.11
C PRO A 36 -5.32 -11.37 1.60
N PRO A 37 -4.43 -11.86 2.47
CA PRO A 37 -4.60 -11.70 3.91
C PRO A 37 -4.56 -10.21 4.29
N VAL A 38 -5.27 -9.83 5.36
CA VAL A 38 -5.33 -8.43 5.81
C VAL A 38 -3.93 -7.83 6.03
N ALA A 39 -2.98 -8.64 6.49
CA ALA A 39 -1.59 -8.25 6.71
C ALA A 39 -0.85 -7.83 5.43
N GLU A 40 -1.31 -8.28 4.25
CA GLU A 40 -0.72 -7.97 2.94
C GLU A 40 -1.21 -6.63 2.39
N GLY A 41 -2.38 -6.16 2.83
CA GLY A 41 -2.93 -4.87 2.41
C GLY A 41 -2.54 -3.71 3.31
N LEU A 42 -2.56 -2.50 2.75
CA LEU A 42 -2.56 -1.22 3.45
C LEU A 42 -3.49 -0.23 2.76
N THR A 43 -3.94 0.77 3.51
CA THR A 43 -4.77 1.88 3.04
C THR A 43 -3.88 3.04 2.63
N SER A 44 -3.97 3.47 1.37
CA SER A 44 -3.21 4.60 0.82
C SER A 44 -4.14 5.56 0.09
N CYS A 45 -3.82 6.85 0.05
CA CYS A 45 -4.59 7.79 -0.77
C CYS A 45 -4.10 7.77 -2.23
N GLU A 46 -4.92 8.31 -3.14
CA GLU A 46 -4.61 8.42 -4.58
C GLU A 46 -3.25 9.07 -4.88
N THR A 47 -2.71 9.90 -3.98
CA THR A 47 -1.41 10.55 -4.13
C THR A 47 -0.25 9.68 -3.63
N CYS A 48 -0.36 9.13 -2.42
CA CYS A 48 0.71 8.32 -1.84
C CYS A 48 0.85 6.98 -2.55
N ASN A 49 -0.27 6.42 -3.02
CA ASN A 49 -0.29 5.11 -3.63
C ASN A 49 0.64 4.95 -4.84
N PRO A 50 0.51 5.78 -5.90
CA PRO A 50 1.44 5.74 -7.02
C PRO A 50 2.84 6.21 -6.64
N ALA A 51 3.00 6.99 -5.56
CA ALA A 51 4.28 7.52 -5.14
C ALA A 51 5.18 6.48 -4.44
N TYR A 52 4.66 5.33 -3.98
CA TYR A 52 5.49 4.30 -3.33
C TYR A 52 6.54 3.65 -4.24
N GLU A 53 6.37 3.71 -5.56
CA GLU A 53 7.32 3.14 -6.51
C GLU A 53 8.39 4.17 -6.95
N PRO A 54 8.07 5.46 -7.17
CA PRO A 54 9.06 6.51 -7.43
C PRO A 54 9.44 7.31 -6.16
N ALA A 55 8.67 8.34 -5.82
CA ALA A 55 9.09 9.41 -4.91
C ALA A 55 9.12 9.05 -3.41
N LEU A 56 8.26 8.13 -2.98
CA LEU A 56 8.17 7.62 -1.60
C LEU A 56 8.81 6.23 -1.45
N GLN A 57 9.62 5.79 -2.41
CA GLN A 57 10.22 4.44 -2.40
C GLN A 57 11.03 4.17 -1.12
N LEU A 58 11.86 5.11 -0.68
CA LEU A 58 12.62 4.96 0.57
C LEU A 58 11.72 4.84 1.79
N GLN A 59 10.61 5.59 1.82
CA GLN A 59 9.63 5.47 2.89
C GLN A 59 8.92 4.13 2.83
N ALA A 60 8.47 3.71 1.65
CA ALA A 60 7.83 2.42 1.43
C ALA A 60 8.73 1.27 1.91
N TRP A 61 10.02 1.27 1.54
CA TRP A 61 10.98 0.25 1.97
C TRP A 61 11.22 0.25 3.47
N ARG A 62 11.33 1.42 4.11
CA ARG A 62 11.45 1.50 5.57
C ARG A 62 10.27 0.85 6.31
N PHE A 63 9.09 0.87 5.69
CA PHE A 63 7.89 0.21 6.22
C PHE A 63 7.64 -1.19 5.64
N GLY A 64 8.56 -1.72 4.84
CA GLY A 64 8.47 -3.05 4.23
C GLY A 64 7.42 -3.17 3.12
N TRP A 65 7.09 -2.06 2.44
CA TRP A 65 6.14 -2.00 1.33
C TRP A 65 6.88 -1.84 0.01
N LYS A 66 6.34 -2.41 -1.07
CA LYS A 66 6.84 -2.34 -2.44
C LYS A 66 8.36 -2.61 -2.52
N MET A 67 8.84 -3.54 -1.69
CA MET A 67 10.24 -3.95 -1.71
C MET A 67 10.56 -4.63 -3.03
N SER A 68 11.74 -4.33 -3.57
CA SER A 68 12.25 -5.01 -4.76
C SER A 68 12.55 -6.47 -4.41
N PRO A 69 12.17 -7.43 -5.26
CA PRO A 69 12.54 -8.84 -5.07
C PRO A 69 14.03 -9.12 -5.30
N TRP A 70 14.81 -8.12 -5.75
CA TRP A 70 16.24 -8.22 -6.07
C TRP A 70 17.17 -7.67 -4.98
N VAL A 71 16.67 -7.45 -3.76
CA VAL A 71 17.48 -7.14 -2.58
C VAL A 71 17.78 -8.42 -1.80
#